data_AF-A0A0D2NWB8-F1
#
_entry.id   AF-A0A0D2NWB8-F1
#
_cell.length_a   1.000
_cell.length_b   1.000
_cell.length_c   1.000
_cell.angle_alpha   90.00
_cell.angle_beta   90.00
_cell.angle_gamma   90.00
#
_symmetry.space_group_name_H-M   'P 1'
#
loop_
_entity.id
_entity.type
_entity.pdbx_description
1 polymer ?
#
loop_
_entity_poly.entity_id
_entity_poly.type
_entity_poly.pdbx_seq_one_letter_code
_entity_poly.pdbx_strand_id
1 'polypeptide(L)'
;MRYLFSSQLSRNPSVQWHPRNTRRLTFPASSATVTAGKHTTARDAQSILIDGWKYPIFSSDRVRERKSVFLAHASALSSPADLSNFIDRLNGLPVLKRATHCMYAYRVIPSPKISSNKILGQHDGGERGSGERLSRLLGALECQNVVVVVSRWYGGVPLGSGRWKIISSVAKEALNNGGFVKPKCTDTAAPSTKLKTKKK
;
A
#
# COMPACT_ATOMS: atom_id res chain seq x y z
N MET A 1 51.08 -25.40 -22.01
CA MET A 1 50.17 -24.62 -22.88
C MET A 1 49.97 -23.24 -22.26
N ARG A 2 50.64 -22.23 -22.83
CA ARG A 2 50.49 -20.81 -22.45
C ARG A 2 49.46 -20.19 -23.39
N TYR A 3 48.43 -19.52 -22.85
CA TYR A 3 47.58 -18.63 -23.62
C TYR A 3 47.76 -17.19 -23.10
N LEU A 4 48.36 -16.37 -23.96
CA LEU A 4 48.32 -14.90 -23.97
C LEU A 4 47.06 -14.47 -24.72
N PHE A 5 46.37 -13.43 -24.28
CA PHE A 5 45.61 -12.44 -25.09
C PHE A 5 45.09 -11.37 -24.10
N SER A 6 45.82 -10.28 -23.88
CA SER A 6 45.89 -9.04 -24.67
C SER A 6 44.56 -8.30 -24.78
N SER A 7 44.58 -7.13 -24.15
CA SER A 7 43.64 -6.01 -24.18
C SER A 7 43.36 -5.47 -25.58
N GLN A 8 42.13 -4.99 -25.83
CA GLN A 8 41.93 -3.78 -26.62
C GLN A 8 40.57 -3.11 -26.35
N LEU A 9 40.64 -1.84 -25.94
CA LEU A 9 39.58 -0.84 -26.03
C LEU A 9 39.41 -0.39 -27.49
N SER A 10 38.17 -0.15 -27.92
CA SER A 10 37.81 0.81 -28.97
C SER A 10 36.33 1.18 -28.78
N ARG A 11 35.99 2.31 -28.13
CA ARG A 11 35.76 3.65 -28.71
C ARG A 11 34.90 3.65 -29.97
N ASN A 12 33.59 3.83 -29.76
CA ASN A 12 32.63 4.15 -30.81
C ASN A 12 32.18 5.61 -30.63
N PRO A 13 32.35 6.52 -31.61
CA PRO A 13 32.06 7.94 -31.44
C PRO A 13 30.66 8.34 -31.92
N SER A 14 30.24 9.52 -31.46
CA SER A 14 29.27 10.44 -32.07
C SER A 14 27.79 10.03 -32.13
N VAL A 15 27.05 10.40 -31.08
CA VAL A 15 25.65 10.82 -31.20
C VAL A 15 25.59 12.30 -30.83
N GLN A 16 25.37 13.13 -31.84
CA GLN A 16 25.24 14.57 -31.73
C GLN A 16 23.90 14.93 -31.07
N TRP A 17 23.95 15.69 -29.99
CA TRP A 17 22.79 16.25 -29.31
C TRP A 17 22.41 17.57 -30.01
N HIS A 18 21.15 17.75 -30.39
CA HIS A 18 20.62 19.04 -30.86
C HIS A 18 19.56 19.54 -29.86
N PRO A 19 19.68 20.78 -29.34
CA PRO A 19 18.62 21.38 -28.54
C PRO A 19 17.47 21.80 -29.45
N ARG A 20 16.33 21.10 -29.38
CA ARG A 20 15.09 21.56 -30.01
C ARG A 20 14.41 22.63 -29.15
N ASN A 21 14.55 23.86 -29.63
CA ASN A 21 13.54 24.91 -29.74
C ASN A 21 12.59 25.10 -28.53
N THR A 22 12.89 26.11 -27.72
CA THR A 22 12.04 26.66 -26.66
C THR A 22 10.89 27.46 -27.25
N ARG A 23 9.74 26.82 -27.51
CA ARG A 23 8.48 27.55 -27.68
C ARG A 23 7.90 27.91 -26.32
N ARG A 24 7.99 29.20 -26.01
CA ARG A 24 7.38 29.91 -24.89
C ARG A 24 5.86 29.69 -24.90
N LEU A 25 5.35 28.94 -23.93
CA LEU A 25 3.90 28.86 -23.66
C LEU A 25 3.53 30.00 -22.71
N THR A 26 2.82 31.00 -23.23
CA THR A 26 2.15 32.03 -22.44
C THR A 26 0.86 31.45 -21.86
N PHE A 27 0.77 31.38 -20.53
CA PHE A 27 -0.48 31.08 -19.83
C PHE A 27 -1.23 32.39 -19.53
N PRO A 28 -2.53 32.50 -19.81
CA PRO A 28 -3.31 33.64 -19.34
C PRO A 28 -3.54 33.52 -17.82
N ALA A 29 -3.27 34.61 -17.10
CA ALA A 29 -3.66 34.78 -15.72
C ALA A 29 -5.18 35.00 -15.65
N SER A 30 -5.90 34.10 -14.99
CA SER A 30 -7.29 34.33 -14.61
C SER A 30 -7.37 34.52 -13.10
N SER A 31 -7.69 35.76 -12.73
CA SER A 31 -7.98 36.18 -11.36
C SER A 31 -9.32 35.58 -10.93
N ALA A 32 -9.31 34.77 -9.87
CA ALA A 32 -10.52 34.43 -9.13
C ALA A 32 -10.31 34.74 -7.65
N THR A 33 -11.13 35.66 -7.17
CA THR A 33 -11.18 36.20 -5.80
C THR A 33 -11.65 35.16 -4.79
N VAL A 34 -10.94 35.14 -3.65
CA VAL A 34 -11.32 34.77 -2.27
C VAL A 34 -12.70 34.11 -2.07
N THR A 35 -12.70 32.95 -1.40
CA THR A 35 -13.67 32.70 -0.31
C THR A 35 -12.98 31.94 0.81
N ALA A 36 -12.93 32.59 1.97
CA ALA A 36 -12.52 32.02 3.23
C ALA A 36 -13.55 31.02 3.75
N GLY A 37 -13.08 29.98 4.44
CA GLY A 37 -13.88 29.20 5.38
C GLY A 37 -14.36 27.85 4.86
N LYS A 38 -13.73 26.79 5.37
CA LYS A 38 -14.39 25.69 6.09
C LYS A 38 -13.33 24.84 6.78
N HIS A 39 -13.32 24.90 8.10
CA HIS A 39 -12.82 23.80 8.92
C HIS A 39 -13.68 22.58 8.58
N THR A 40 -13.13 21.58 7.89
CA THR A 40 -13.78 20.28 7.70
C THR A 40 -13.15 19.25 8.62
N THR A 41 -13.94 18.86 9.61
CA THR A 41 -13.75 17.76 10.54
C THR A 41 -13.77 16.41 9.81
N ALA A 42 -12.77 15.57 10.12
CA ALA A 42 -12.75 14.10 10.07
C ALA A 42 -13.25 13.34 8.81
N ARG A 43 -12.29 12.65 8.17
CA ARG A 43 -12.40 11.30 7.56
C ARG A 43 -13.26 11.14 6.29
N ASP A 44 -12.81 11.70 5.18
CA ASP A 44 -13.18 11.18 3.85
C ASP A 44 -12.25 10.00 3.48
N ALA A 45 -12.63 8.79 3.88
CA ALA A 45 -11.95 7.58 3.42
C ALA A 45 -12.12 7.47 1.89
N GLN A 46 -11.04 7.68 1.14
CA GLN A 46 -11.04 7.64 -0.33
C GLN A 46 -11.28 6.20 -0.82
N SER A 47 -12.56 5.82 -0.99
CA SER A 47 -12.93 4.57 -1.63
C SER A 47 -13.04 4.74 -3.14
N ILE A 48 -12.39 3.87 -3.91
CA ILE A 48 -12.53 3.82 -5.37
C ILE A 48 -13.46 2.68 -5.77
N LEU A 49 -14.31 2.93 -6.76
CA LEU A 49 -15.04 1.89 -7.50
C LEU A 49 -14.28 1.63 -8.79
N ILE A 50 -13.97 0.36 -9.06
CA ILE A 50 -13.36 -0.06 -10.33
C ILE A 50 -14.44 -0.77 -11.13
N ASP A 51 -14.57 -0.43 -12.41
CA ASP A 51 -15.50 -1.10 -13.31
C ASP A 51 -15.31 -2.61 -13.25
N GLY A 52 -16.41 -3.35 -13.06
CA GLY A 52 -16.44 -4.81 -12.99
C GLY A 52 -15.94 -5.43 -11.68
N TRP A 53 -15.65 -4.63 -10.65
CA TRP A 53 -15.49 -5.10 -9.27
C TRP A 53 -16.69 -4.67 -8.42
N LYS A 54 -17.25 -5.61 -7.64
CA LYS A 54 -18.53 -5.42 -6.93
C LYS A 54 -18.43 -4.54 -5.68
N TYR A 55 -17.28 -4.54 -5.01
CA TYR A 55 -17.12 -3.95 -3.68
C TYR A 55 -16.28 -2.68 -3.71
N PRO A 56 -16.52 -1.70 -2.82
CA PRO A 56 -15.64 -0.54 -2.71
C PRO A 56 -14.22 -0.98 -2.31
N ILE A 57 -13.23 -0.28 -2.86
CA ILE A 57 -11.83 -0.50 -2.54
C ILE A 57 -11.36 0.67 -1.71
N PHE A 58 -10.91 0.39 -0.50
CA PHE A 58 -10.42 1.38 0.44
C PHE A 58 -8.91 1.44 0.39
N SER A 59 -8.39 2.64 0.19
CA SER A 59 -6.95 2.88 0.15
C SER A 59 -6.45 3.42 1.49
N SER A 60 -5.17 3.17 1.76
CA SER A 60 -4.40 3.87 2.80
C SER A 60 -3.72 5.11 2.22
N ASP A 61 -3.17 5.95 3.08
CA ASP A 61 -2.27 7.02 2.69
C ASP A 61 -0.95 6.46 2.13
N ARG A 62 -0.35 7.25 1.24
CA ARG A 62 0.91 6.89 0.60
C ARG A 62 2.09 7.17 1.53
N VAL A 63 2.72 6.12 2.05
CA VAL A 63 3.90 6.24 2.93
C VAL A 63 5.19 6.17 2.14
N ARG A 64 6.06 7.18 2.27
CA ARG A 64 7.39 7.23 1.65
C ARG A 64 8.46 6.97 2.70
N GLU A 65 9.38 6.05 2.43
CA GLU A 65 10.53 5.75 3.30
C GLU A 65 11.76 5.46 2.44
N ARG A 66 12.84 6.22 2.63
CA ARG A 66 14.12 6.09 1.90
C ARG A 66 13.95 5.77 0.41
N LYS A 67 13.23 6.65 -0.29
CA LYS A 67 12.87 6.56 -1.73
C LYS A 67 11.90 5.41 -2.09
N SER A 68 11.65 4.46 -1.20
CA SER A 68 10.57 3.50 -1.39
C SER A 68 9.23 4.15 -1.09
N VAL A 69 8.19 3.68 -1.75
CA VAL A 69 6.83 4.11 -1.47
C VAL A 69 5.91 2.92 -1.27
N PHE A 70 4.93 3.05 -0.39
CA PHE A 70 3.98 2.03 -0.01
C PHE A 70 2.56 2.57 -0.13
N LEU A 71 1.65 1.73 -0.61
CA LEU A 71 0.22 1.99 -0.68
C LEU A 71 -0.51 0.67 -0.52
N ALA A 72 -1.51 0.63 0.35
CA ALA A 72 -2.37 -0.53 0.52
C ALA A 72 -3.79 -0.26 0.02
N HIS A 73 -4.41 -1.31 -0.48
CA HIS A 73 -5.81 -1.38 -0.88
C HIS A 73 -6.47 -2.56 -0.15
N ALA A 74 -7.69 -2.36 0.35
CA ALA A 74 -8.49 -3.40 0.95
C ALA A 74 -9.90 -3.40 0.36
N SER A 75 -10.47 -4.57 0.16
CA SER A 75 -11.86 -4.71 -0.31
C SER A 75 -12.48 -5.97 0.25
N ALA A 76 -13.82 -6.01 0.28
CA ALA A 76 -14.54 -7.20 0.65
C ALA A 76 -14.30 -8.30 -0.38
N LEU A 77 -14.13 -9.54 0.08
CA LEU A 77 -13.95 -10.72 -0.75
C LEU A 77 -14.88 -11.82 -0.23
N SER A 78 -15.90 -12.16 -1.00
CA SER A 78 -16.88 -13.19 -0.61
C SER A 78 -16.46 -14.59 -1.01
N SER A 79 -15.74 -14.75 -2.12
CA SER A 79 -15.27 -16.03 -2.63
C SER A 79 -13.79 -15.94 -3.01
N PRO A 80 -12.97 -16.97 -2.72
CA PRO A 80 -11.60 -17.04 -3.21
C PRO A 80 -11.51 -17.03 -4.74
N ALA A 81 -12.57 -17.47 -5.44
CA ALA A 81 -12.63 -17.48 -6.90
C ALA A 81 -12.59 -16.05 -7.50
N ASP A 82 -13.06 -15.04 -6.76
CA ASP A 82 -13.07 -13.65 -7.22
C ASP A 82 -11.70 -12.97 -7.07
N LEU A 83 -10.74 -13.62 -6.42
CA LEU A 83 -9.44 -13.04 -6.09
C LEU A 83 -8.63 -12.67 -7.35
N SER A 84 -8.58 -13.56 -8.35
CA SER A 84 -7.83 -13.30 -9.58
C SER A 84 -8.36 -12.05 -10.29
N ASN A 85 -9.68 -11.97 -10.44
CA ASN A 85 -10.37 -10.81 -11.01
C ASN A 85 -10.04 -9.51 -10.25
N PHE A 86 -10.07 -9.56 -8.91
CA PHE A 86 -9.68 -8.41 -8.08
C PHE A 86 -8.24 -7.97 -8.33
N ILE A 87 -7.28 -8.91 -8.28
CA ILE A 87 -5.86 -8.62 -8.45
C ILE A 87 -5.57 -8.07 -9.85
N ASP A 88 -6.17 -8.64 -10.89
CA ASP A 88 -6.00 -8.19 -12.28
C ASP A 88 -6.51 -6.76 -12.47
N ARG A 89 -7.70 -6.45 -11.94
CA ARG A 89 -8.27 -5.10 -11.99
C ARG A 89 -7.42 -4.09 -11.22
N LEU A 90 -6.97 -4.48 -10.03
CA LEU A 90 -6.14 -3.63 -9.19
C LEU A 90 -4.80 -3.32 -9.89
N ASN A 91 -4.16 -4.32 -10.49
CA ASN A 91 -2.92 -4.14 -11.27
C ASN A 91 -3.14 -3.31 -12.56
N GLY A 92 -4.35 -3.32 -13.11
CA GLY A 92 -4.75 -2.49 -14.26
C GLY A 92 -4.79 -1.00 -13.95
N LEU A 93 -4.91 -0.60 -12.68
CA LEU A 93 -4.99 0.81 -12.28
C LEU A 93 -3.71 1.58 -12.66
N PRO A 94 -3.84 2.78 -13.26
CA PRO A 94 -2.68 3.62 -13.60
C PRO A 94 -1.75 3.89 -12.42
N VAL A 95 -2.31 4.02 -11.21
CA VAL A 95 -1.54 4.26 -9.99
C VAL A 95 -0.63 3.08 -9.64
N LEU A 96 -1.02 1.84 -9.98
CA LEU A 96 -0.30 0.61 -9.62
C LEU A 96 0.57 0.01 -10.73
N LYS A 97 0.42 0.44 -11.99
CA LYS A 97 1.15 -0.10 -13.16
C LYS A 97 2.69 -0.16 -13.03
N ARG A 98 3.29 0.56 -12.09
CA ARG A 98 4.74 0.62 -11.88
C ARG A 98 5.20 0.12 -10.51
N ALA A 99 4.31 -0.50 -9.74
CA ALA A 99 4.69 -1.10 -8.47
C ALA A 99 5.69 -2.23 -8.72
N THR A 100 6.78 -2.25 -7.97
CA THR A 100 7.83 -3.26 -8.12
C THR A 100 7.50 -4.53 -7.36
N HIS A 101 6.69 -4.41 -6.29
CA HIS A 101 6.20 -5.54 -5.51
C HIS A 101 4.72 -5.35 -5.19
N CYS A 102 3.92 -6.40 -5.38
CA CYS A 102 2.49 -6.42 -5.09
C CYS A 102 2.17 -7.67 -4.25
N MET A 103 2.18 -7.49 -2.93
CA MET A 103 1.96 -8.56 -1.96
C MET A 103 0.51 -8.53 -1.47
N TYR A 104 -0.06 -9.68 -1.16
CA TYR A 104 -1.44 -9.75 -0.69
C TYR A 104 -1.68 -10.88 0.30
N ALA A 105 -2.75 -10.72 1.07
CA ALA A 105 -3.35 -11.80 1.82
C ALA A 105 -4.88 -11.64 1.84
N TYR A 106 -5.58 -12.75 1.96
CA TYR A 106 -7.03 -12.75 2.08
C TYR A 106 -7.50 -13.80 3.10
N ARG A 107 -8.70 -13.59 3.60
CA ARG A 107 -9.38 -14.52 4.50
C ARG A 107 -10.86 -14.52 4.19
N VAL A 108 -11.38 -15.68 3.78
CA VAL A 108 -12.79 -15.87 3.45
C VAL A 108 -13.38 -16.92 4.39
N ILE A 109 -14.58 -16.63 4.90
CA ILE A 109 -15.37 -17.52 5.74
C ILE A 109 -16.71 -17.73 5.03
N PRO A 110 -16.88 -18.85 4.29
CA PRO A 110 -18.08 -19.13 3.50
C PRO A 110 -19.35 -19.23 4.35
N SER A 111 -19.23 -19.69 5.60
CA SER A 111 -20.34 -19.77 6.55
C SER A 111 -19.91 -19.29 7.92
N PRO A 112 -20.55 -18.23 8.47
CA PRO A 112 -20.20 -17.72 9.80
C PRO A 112 -20.52 -18.71 10.93
N LYS A 113 -21.40 -19.69 10.69
CA LYS A 113 -21.77 -20.72 11.66
C LYS A 113 -20.69 -21.79 11.84
N ILE A 114 -19.79 -21.95 10.85
CA ILE A 114 -18.75 -22.99 10.84
C ILE A 114 -17.39 -22.31 10.68
N SER A 115 -16.86 -21.82 11.81
CA SER A 115 -15.55 -21.15 11.88
C SER A 115 -14.36 -22.05 11.48
N SER A 116 -14.55 -23.37 11.40
CA SER A 116 -13.51 -24.31 10.95
C SER A 116 -13.24 -24.24 9.45
N ASN A 117 -14.19 -23.79 8.63
CA ASN A 117 -14.04 -23.74 7.18
C ASN A 117 -13.47 -22.39 6.69
N LYS A 118 -12.32 -21.99 7.23
CA LYS A 118 -11.64 -20.75 6.86
C LYS A 118 -10.73 -21.00 5.67
N ILE A 119 -10.98 -20.27 4.58
CA ILE A 119 -10.09 -20.28 3.41
C ILE A 119 -9.14 -19.11 3.52
N LEU A 120 -7.85 -19.41 3.59
CA LEU A 120 -6.76 -18.46 3.76
C LEU A 120 -5.90 -18.51 2.50
N GLY A 121 -5.37 -17.37 2.06
CA GLY A 121 -4.32 -17.37 1.06
C GLY A 121 -3.48 -16.11 1.14
N GLN A 122 -2.24 -16.21 0.65
CA GLN A 122 -1.25 -15.16 0.73
C GLN A 122 -0.20 -15.31 -0.36
N HIS A 123 0.40 -14.19 -0.77
CA HIS A 123 1.40 -14.15 -1.80
C HIS A 123 2.39 -12.99 -1.55
N ASP A 124 3.68 -13.30 -1.65
CA ASP A 124 4.76 -12.35 -1.31
C ASP A 124 4.99 -11.26 -2.37
N GLY A 125 4.56 -11.48 -3.62
CA GLY A 125 4.63 -10.43 -4.65
C GLY A 125 6.04 -9.92 -4.96
N GLY A 126 7.07 -10.75 -4.75
CA GLY A 126 8.49 -10.39 -4.88
C GLY A 126 9.11 -9.79 -3.61
N GLU A 127 8.34 -9.58 -2.54
CA GLU A 127 8.81 -9.12 -1.23
C GLU A 127 8.74 -10.29 -0.22
N ARG A 128 9.78 -11.13 -0.18
CA ARG A 128 9.79 -12.40 0.58
C ARG A 128 9.33 -12.26 2.05
N GLY A 129 8.37 -13.07 2.46
CA GLY A 129 7.77 -13.12 3.81
C GLY A 129 6.68 -12.07 4.07
N SER A 130 6.34 -11.23 3.09
CA SER A 130 5.31 -10.20 3.25
C SER A 130 3.90 -10.78 3.29
N GLY A 131 3.60 -11.82 2.51
CA GLY A 131 2.27 -12.43 2.46
C GLY A 131 1.94 -13.14 3.77
N GLU A 132 2.88 -13.89 4.36
CA GLU A 132 2.69 -14.52 5.67
C GLU A 132 2.45 -13.45 6.74
N ARG A 133 3.19 -12.34 6.67
CA ARG A 133 3.03 -11.21 7.58
C ARG A 133 1.65 -10.56 7.46
N LEU A 134 1.13 -10.38 6.25
CA LEU A 134 -0.22 -9.87 6.00
C LEU A 134 -1.30 -10.86 6.46
N SER A 135 -1.11 -12.15 6.23
CA SER A 135 -2.03 -13.20 6.71
C SER A 135 -2.12 -13.22 8.25
N ARG A 136 -0.97 -13.16 8.93
CA ARG A 136 -0.91 -13.01 10.40
C ARG A 136 -1.60 -11.73 10.88
N LEU A 137 -1.43 -10.62 10.15
CA LEU A 137 -2.08 -9.35 10.47
C LEU A 137 -3.61 -9.48 10.41
N LEU A 138 -4.16 -10.05 9.32
CA LEU A 138 -5.60 -10.30 9.19
C LEU A 138 -6.13 -11.19 10.32
N GLY A 139 -5.37 -12.21 10.70
CA GLY A 139 -5.70 -13.07 11.84
C GLY A 139 -5.77 -12.31 13.17
N ALA A 140 -4.77 -11.49 13.46
CA ALA A 140 -4.68 -10.72 14.72
C ALA A 140 -5.79 -9.65 14.86
N LEU A 141 -6.22 -9.09 13.73
CA LEU A 141 -7.33 -8.13 13.66
C LEU A 141 -8.70 -8.79 13.51
N GLU A 142 -8.74 -10.13 13.41
CA GLU A 142 -9.96 -10.91 13.20
C GLU A 142 -10.78 -10.48 11.99
N CYS A 143 -10.14 -9.94 10.96
CA CYS A 143 -10.82 -9.54 9.73
C CYS A 143 -11.31 -10.79 8.98
N GLN A 144 -12.49 -10.71 8.37
CA GLN A 144 -13.13 -11.81 7.65
C GLN A 144 -13.72 -11.30 6.34
N ASN A 145 -13.78 -12.17 5.34
CA ASN A 145 -14.32 -11.86 4.01
C ASN A 145 -13.66 -10.63 3.40
N VAL A 146 -12.33 -10.57 3.48
CA VAL A 146 -11.54 -9.42 3.07
C VAL A 146 -10.27 -9.87 2.34
N VAL A 147 -9.86 -9.05 1.39
CA VAL A 147 -8.53 -9.09 0.76
C VAL A 147 -7.81 -7.78 1.04
N VAL A 148 -6.52 -7.85 1.35
CA VAL A 148 -5.64 -6.70 1.45
C VAL A 148 -4.45 -6.90 0.52
N VAL A 149 -4.15 -5.87 -0.27
CA VAL A 149 -3.02 -5.82 -1.19
C VAL A 149 -2.16 -4.64 -0.79
N VAL A 150 -0.87 -4.87 -0.61
CA VAL A 150 0.11 -3.81 -0.42
C VAL A 150 0.96 -3.74 -1.67
N SER A 151 1.09 -2.55 -2.24
CA SER A 151 1.96 -2.25 -3.36
C SER A 151 3.15 -1.45 -2.85
N ARG A 152 4.35 -1.84 -3.29
CA ARG A 152 5.60 -1.12 -3.03
C ARG A 152 6.23 -0.70 -4.34
N TRP A 153 6.73 0.53 -4.37
CA TRP A 153 7.65 1.03 -5.39
C TRP A 153 9.03 1.10 -4.77
N TYR A 154 9.91 0.19 -5.16
CA TYR A 154 11.28 0.15 -4.65
C TYR A 154 12.10 1.32 -5.16
N GLY A 155 12.68 2.10 -4.25
CA GLY A 155 13.48 3.28 -4.57
C GLY A 155 14.98 3.02 -4.74
N GLY A 156 15.42 1.76 -4.84
CA GLY A 156 16.83 1.40 -4.96
C GLY A 156 17.59 1.25 -3.64
N VAL A 157 16.97 1.52 -2.49
CA VAL A 157 17.62 1.43 -1.17
C VAL A 157 16.95 0.35 -0.30
N PRO A 158 17.69 -0.68 0.15
CA PRO A 158 17.11 -1.73 0.99
C PRO A 158 16.73 -1.16 2.36
N LEU A 159 15.50 -1.46 2.80
CA LEU A 159 14.96 -1.02 4.09
C LEU A 159 15.22 -2.03 5.23
N GLY A 160 15.76 -3.21 4.91
CA GLY A 160 15.94 -4.30 5.86
C GLY A 160 14.62 -4.67 6.57
N SER A 161 14.68 -4.83 7.89
CA SER A 161 13.50 -5.13 8.72
C SER A 161 12.52 -3.95 8.85
N GLY A 162 12.93 -2.71 8.55
CA GLY A 162 12.11 -1.51 8.69
C GLY A 162 10.85 -1.54 7.81
N ARG A 163 10.94 -2.13 6.60
CA ARG A 163 9.81 -2.26 5.67
C ARG A 163 8.60 -2.98 6.29
N TRP A 164 8.85 -3.90 7.21
CA TRP A 164 7.82 -4.70 7.86
C TRP A 164 6.88 -3.88 8.75
N LYS A 165 7.40 -2.83 9.38
CA LYS A 165 6.58 -1.89 10.15
C LYS A 165 5.64 -1.12 9.21
N ILE A 166 6.17 -0.64 8.09
CA ILE A 166 5.42 0.15 7.11
C ILE A 166 4.34 -0.70 6.44
N ILE A 167 4.70 -1.89 5.91
CA ILE A 167 3.76 -2.81 5.26
C ILE A 167 2.57 -3.13 6.17
N SER A 168 2.84 -3.43 7.44
CA SER A 168 1.78 -3.68 8.41
C SER A 168 0.96 -2.43 8.73
N SER A 169 1.59 -1.25 8.78
CA SER A 169 0.90 0.02 9.05
C SER A 169 -0.08 0.39 7.93
N VAL A 170 0.38 0.42 6.68
CA VAL A 170 -0.48 0.78 5.54
C VAL A 170 -1.61 -0.22 5.34
N ALA A 171 -1.34 -1.52 5.57
CA ALA A 171 -2.37 -2.54 5.51
C ALA A 171 -3.45 -2.34 6.59
N LYS A 172 -3.04 -2.05 7.83
CA LYS A 172 -3.99 -1.74 8.93
C LYS A 172 -4.84 -0.53 8.60
N GLU A 173 -4.24 0.50 8.03
CA GLU A 173 -4.93 1.73 7.67
C GLU A 173 -6.00 1.50 6.60
N ALA A 174 -5.66 0.79 5.51
CA ALA A 174 -6.64 0.44 4.48
C ALA A 174 -7.79 -0.42 5.05
N LEU A 175 -7.47 -1.36 5.96
CA LEU A 175 -8.48 -2.19 6.63
C LEU A 175 -9.39 -1.38 7.56
N ASN A 176 -8.82 -0.40 8.28
CA ASN A 176 -9.58 0.50 9.14
C ASN A 176 -10.49 1.42 8.31
N ASN A 177 -9.99 1.95 7.20
CA ASN A 177 -10.75 2.81 6.29
C ASN A 177 -11.94 2.07 5.69
N GLY A 178 -11.80 0.76 5.43
CA GLY A 178 -12.90 -0.09 4.98
C GLY A 178 -13.78 -0.69 6.10
N GLY A 179 -13.54 -0.34 7.37
CA GLY A 179 -14.33 -0.86 8.49
C GLY A 179 -14.23 -2.37 8.72
N PHE A 180 -13.17 -3.02 8.21
CA PHE A 180 -12.99 -4.47 8.32
C PHE A 180 -12.44 -4.91 9.69
N VAL A 181 -11.89 -3.96 10.44
CA VAL A 181 -11.32 -4.20 11.76
C VAL A 181 -12.41 -4.03 12.80
N LYS A 182 -12.65 -5.09 13.60
CA LYS A 182 -13.56 -4.98 14.74
C LYS A 182 -12.90 -4.10 15.81
N PRO A 183 -13.63 -3.11 16.39
CA PRO A 183 -13.12 -2.40 17.55
C PRO A 183 -12.91 -3.42 18.66
N LYS A 184 -11.66 -3.56 19.11
CA LYS A 184 -11.42 -4.32 20.34
C LYS A 184 -12.05 -3.51 21.47
N CYS A 185 -12.89 -4.16 22.26
CA CYS A 185 -13.37 -3.58 23.51
C CYS A 185 -12.13 -3.33 24.37
N THR A 186 -11.64 -2.09 24.37
CA THR A 186 -10.52 -1.68 25.19
C THR A 186 -11.14 -0.85 26.31
N ASP A 187 -11.47 -1.52 27.40
CA ASP A 187 -11.78 -0.87 28.67
C ASP A 187 -10.49 -0.18 29.15
N THR A 188 -10.19 0.98 28.59
CA THR A 188 -9.02 1.78 28.99
C THR A 188 -9.51 2.84 29.96
N ALA A 189 -9.42 2.48 31.23
CA ALA A 189 -9.36 3.40 32.35
C ALA A 189 -8.38 4.55 32.06
N ALA A 190 -8.79 5.75 32.48
CA ALA A 190 -8.07 7.01 32.35
C ALA A 190 -6.60 6.94 32.80
N PRO A 191 -5.71 7.77 32.23
CA PRO A 191 -4.30 7.81 32.62
C PRO A 191 -4.15 8.44 34.02
N SER A 192 -3.81 7.62 35.03
CA SER A 192 -3.43 8.12 36.35
C SER A 192 -2.06 8.81 36.28
N THR A 193 -2.08 10.13 36.40
CA THR A 193 -0.89 10.97 36.50
C THR A 193 -0.26 10.75 37.88
N LYS A 194 0.92 10.10 37.93
CA LYS A 194 1.69 9.99 39.18
C LYS A 194 2.29 11.36 39.54
N LEU A 195 1.70 12.06 40.51
CA LEU A 195 2.36 13.16 41.21
C LEU A 195 3.50 12.60 42.08
N LYS A 196 4.73 13.04 41.83
CA LYS A 196 5.89 12.81 42.70
C LYS A 196 5.89 13.85 43.83
N THR A 197 5.67 13.42 45.06
CA THR A 197 5.80 14.28 46.25
C THR A 197 7.28 14.39 46.64
N LYS A 198 7.79 15.62 46.69
CA LYS A 198 9.16 15.97 47.14
C LYS A 198 9.13 16.10 48.67
N LYS A 199 9.88 15.26 49.39
CA LYS A 199 10.00 15.36 50.86
C LYS A 199 11.12 16.35 51.21
N LYS A 200 10.78 17.30 52.07
CA LYS A 200 11.66 18.33 52.67
C LYS A 200 12.36 17.76 53.90
#